data_AF-A0A4Q3N1W0-F1
#
_entry.id   AF-A0A4Q3N1W0-F1
#
_cell.length_a   1.000
_cell.length_b   1.000
_cell.length_c   1.000
_cell.angle_alpha   90.00
_cell.angle_beta   90.00
_cell.angle_gamma   90.00
#
_symmetry.space_group_name_H-M   'P 1'
#
loop_
_entity.id
_entity.type
_entity.pdbx_description
1 polymer ?
#
loop_
_entity_poly.entity_id
_entity_poly.type
_entity_poly.pdbx_seq_one_letter_code
_entity_poly.pdbx_strand_id
1 'polypeptide(L)'
;MLKLFRSTGYSSILAPGETRVATHPGWLVLGLSLWVGFVCNVGLWRVVAAGQPEHLRAALTTGVFAAAATGTLLSMLGWRRTFKLAATIWLVLAALAACGIWLQDLPFDSRLLAKGLRALLPTWTSLMRWQAPALLAVLALVPLLWLWRTPLRRLSGPTQLAVNVIGMAIGCAVLLASGTLLTSGLLQP
;
A
#
# COMPACT_ATOMS: atom_id res chain seq x y z
N MET A 1 -34.34 -49.42 -30.94
CA MET A 1 -35.06 -48.92 -29.74
C MET A 1 -34.03 -48.21 -28.85
N LEU A 2 -33.68 -46.94 -29.07
CA LEU A 2 -34.40 -45.73 -28.64
C LEU A 2 -35.04 -45.80 -27.24
N LYS A 3 -34.28 -45.38 -26.23
CA LYS A 3 -34.77 -44.66 -25.04
C LYS A 3 -33.88 -43.41 -24.92
N LEU A 4 -34.12 -42.41 -25.76
CA LEU A 4 -34.88 -41.20 -25.45
C LEU A 4 -34.36 -40.44 -24.22
N PHE A 5 -33.64 -39.37 -24.54
CA PHE A 5 -33.34 -38.18 -23.75
C PHE A 5 -34.42 -37.83 -22.70
N ARG A 6 -33.98 -37.56 -21.47
CA ARG A 6 -34.59 -36.53 -20.62
C ARG A 6 -33.62 -35.36 -20.52
N SER A 7 -33.71 -34.48 -21.51
CA SER A 7 -33.39 -33.06 -21.35
C SER A 7 -34.65 -32.34 -20.85
N THR A 8 -34.48 -31.06 -20.49
CA THR A 8 -35.39 -30.10 -19.85
C THR A 8 -35.66 -30.41 -18.38
N GLY A 9 -35.01 -29.76 -17.42
CA GLY A 9 -34.72 -28.32 -17.36
C GLY A 9 -35.93 -27.63 -16.77
N TYR A 10 -35.79 -27.13 -15.54
CA TYR A 10 -36.26 -25.81 -15.12
C TYR A 10 -35.85 -25.56 -13.66
N SER A 11 -35.22 -24.41 -13.47
CA SER A 11 -35.35 -23.57 -12.27
C SER A 11 -34.63 -23.98 -10.99
N SER A 12 -33.34 -23.60 -10.93
CA SER A 12 -32.99 -22.60 -9.92
C SER A 12 -32.12 -21.50 -10.55
N ILE A 13 -32.79 -20.63 -11.32
CA ILE A 13 -32.35 -19.27 -11.67
C ILE A 13 -32.59 -18.30 -10.48
N LEU A 14 -33.04 -18.82 -9.33
CA LEU A 14 -33.38 -18.08 -8.12
C LEU A 14 -32.69 -18.71 -6.90
N ALA A 15 -31.36 -18.62 -6.83
CA ALA A 15 -30.56 -18.74 -5.61
C ALA A 15 -29.17 -18.11 -5.85
N PRO A 16 -28.66 -17.29 -4.93
CA PRO A 16 -28.67 -15.83 -5.09
C PRO A 16 -27.32 -15.23 -5.53
N GLY A 17 -27.41 -14.20 -6.38
CA GLY A 17 -26.63 -12.95 -6.34
C GLY A 17 -25.14 -13.07 -6.07
N GLU A 18 -24.35 -12.81 -7.12
CA GLU A 18 -22.90 -12.58 -7.06
C GLU A 18 -22.13 -13.66 -6.30
N THR A 19 -21.39 -14.49 -7.04
CA THR A 19 -20.06 -14.89 -6.58
C THR A 19 -19.29 -13.61 -6.25
N ARG A 20 -19.49 -13.09 -5.03
CA ARG A 20 -18.85 -11.89 -4.52
C ARG A 20 -17.38 -12.23 -4.61
N VAL A 21 -16.72 -11.72 -5.65
CA VAL A 21 -15.34 -12.09 -6.00
C VAL A 21 -14.51 -11.71 -4.79
N ALA A 22 -14.29 -12.68 -3.91
CA ALA A 22 -13.63 -12.43 -2.66
C ALA A 22 -12.16 -12.25 -3.02
N THR A 23 -11.68 -11.02 -2.88
CA THR A 23 -10.34 -10.64 -3.31
C THR A 23 -9.32 -11.42 -2.50
N HIS A 24 -8.32 -11.97 -3.19
CA HIS A 24 -7.19 -12.63 -2.52
C HIS A 24 -6.41 -11.59 -1.70
N PRO A 25 -6.05 -11.87 -0.43
CA PRO A 25 -5.38 -10.89 0.44
C PRO A 25 -4.09 -10.34 -0.15
N GLY A 26 -3.36 -11.13 -0.94
CA GLY A 26 -2.15 -10.67 -1.65
C GLY A 26 -2.39 -9.48 -2.58
N TRP A 27 -3.55 -9.39 -3.24
CA TRP A 27 -3.86 -8.22 -4.09
C TRP A 27 -4.07 -6.95 -3.29
N LEU A 28 -4.64 -7.06 -2.08
CA LEU A 28 -4.77 -5.93 -1.17
C LEU A 28 -3.41 -5.49 -0.64
N VAL A 29 -2.54 -6.44 -0.28
CA VAL A 29 -1.15 -6.13 0.12
C VAL A 29 -0.43 -5.37 -1.00
N LEU A 30 -0.50 -5.88 -2.24
CA LEU A 30 0.13 -5.23 -3.39
C LEU A 30 -0.45 -3.83 -3.64
N GLY A 31 -1.78 -3.70 -3.69
CA GLY A 31 -2.45 -2.43 -3.95
C GLY A 31 -2.12 -1.37 -2.90
N LEU A 32 -2.15 -1.73 -1.61
CA LEU A 32 -1.79 -0.82 -0.52
C LEU A 32 -0.31 -0.46 -0.53
N SER A 33 0.57 -1.41 -0.85
CA SER A 33 2.01 -1.18 -0.94
C SER A 33 2.35 -0.20 -2.06
N LEU A 34 1.73 -0.38 -3.23
CA LEU A 34 1.88 0.55 -4.35
C LEU A 34 1.30 1.93 -4.02
N TRP A 35 0.15 1.98 -3.35
CA TRP A 35 -0.45 3.24 -2.91
C TRP A 35 0.50 4.02 -1.99
N VAL A 36 1.05 3.36 -0.96
CA VAL A 36 1.98 4.00 -0.04
C VAL A 36 3.29 4.39 -0.74
N GLY A 37 3.84 3.53 -1.58
CA GLY A 37 5.14 3.78 -2.22
C GLY A 37 5.13 4.82 -3.34
N PHE A 38 4.01 4.98 -4.05
CA PHE A 38 3.93 5.89 -5.20
C PHE A 38 2.98 7.06 -4.97
N VAL A 39 1.78 6.83 -4.43
CA VAL A 39 0.79 7.90 -4.26
C VAL A 39 1.13 8.76 -3.05
N CYS A 40 1.45 8.15 -1.90
CA CYS A 40 1.85 8.90 -0.70
C CYS A 40 3.29 9.44 -0.78
N ASN A 41 4.06 9.13 -1.82
CA ASN A 41 5.44 9.57 -1.95
C ASN A 41 5.52 11.00 -2.50
N VAL A 42 5.45 11.95 -1.58
CA VAL A 42 5.56 13.39 -1.89
C VAL A 42 6.86 13.75 -2.61
N GLY A 43 7.97 13.10 -2.28
CA GLY A 43 9.26 13.37 -2.92
C GLY A 43 9.25 13.09 -4.42
N LEU A 44 8.63 11.97 -4.81
CA LEU A 44 8.43 11.62 -6.21
C LEU A 44 7.63 12.69 -6.96
N TRP A 45 6.51 13.14 -6.39
CA TRP A 45 5.69 14.15 -7.04
C TRP A 45 6.39 15.52 -7.14
N ARG A 46 7.22 15.88 -6.16
CA ARG A 46 8.04 17.10 -6.23
C ARG A 46 9.05 17.05 -7.36
N VAL A 47 9.77 15.94 -7.51
CA VAL A 47 10.76 15.76 -8.59
C VAL A 47 10.09 15.77 -9.97
N VAL A 48 8.94 15.09 -10.09
CA VAL A 48 8.16 15.09 -11.33
C VAL A 48 7.64 16.49 -11.66
N ALA A 49 7.10 17.21 -10.68
CA ALA A 49 6.62 18.58 -10.88
C ALA A 49 7.75 19.58 -11.19
N ALA A 50 8.94 19.36 -10.63
CA ALA A 50 10.13 20.18 -10.91
C ALA A 50 10.79 19.85 -12.25
N GLY A 51 10.42 18.73 -12.89
CA GLY A 51 10.99 18.32 -14.19
C GLY A 51 12.46 17.94 -14.12
N GLN A 52 12.90 17.34 -13.02
CA GLN A 52 14.31 16.98 -12.74
C GLN A 52 14.58 15.48 -13.01
N PRO A 53 14.86 15.06 -14.25
CA PRO A 53 15.02 13.65 -14.61
C PRO A 53 16.19 12.96 -13.88
N GLU A 54 17.23 13.70 -13.51
CA GLU A 54 18.40 13.23 -12.76
C GLU A 54 18.03 12.68 -11.37
N HIS A 55 17.03 13.28 -10.72
CA HIS A 55 16.55 12.87 -9.41
C HIS A 55 15.39 11.86 -9.49
N LEU A 56 14.79 11.67 -10.66
CA LEU A 56 13.63 10.79 -10.84
C LEU A 56 13.94 9.34 -10.47
N ARG A 57 15.14 8.86 -10.82
CA ARG A 57 15.56 7.49 -10.48
C ARG A 57 15.64 7.29 -8.97
N ALA A 58 16.19 8.26 -8.23
CA ALA A 58 16.25 8.20 -6.76
C ALA A 58 14.84 8.25 -6.13
N ALA A 59 13.96 9.07 -6.69
CA ALA A 59 12.59 9.16 -6.21
C ALA A 59 11.78 7.88 -6.46
N LEU A 60 12.00 7.22 -7.60
CA LEU A 60 11.39 5.92 -7.90
C LEU A 60 11.96 4.81 -7.01
N THR A 61 13.28 4.75 -6.79
CA THR A 61 13.88 3.73 -5.91
C THR A 61 13.42 3.89 -4.46
N THR A 62 13.28 5.11 -3.96
CA THR A 62 12.68 5.36 -2.63
C THR A 62 11.22 4.95 -2.57
N GLY A 63 10.44 5.17 -3.63
CA GLY A 63 9.06 4.69 -3.72
C GLY A 63 8.94 3.17 -3.71
N VAL A 64 9.80 2.48 -4.48
CA VAL A 64 9.89 1.01 -4.47
C VAL A 64 10.31 0.49 -3.09
N PHE A 65 11.27 1.13 -2.44
CA PHE A 65 11.69 0.79 -1.08
C PHE A 65 10.53 0.90 -0.08
N ALA A 66 9.78 2.00 -0.12
CA ALA A 66 8.61 2.22 0.74
C ALA A 66 7.47 1.23 0.46
N ALA A 67 7.23 0.90 -0.81
CA ALA A 67 6.28 -0.13 -1.20
C ALA A 67 6.71 -1.51 -0.67
N ALA A 68 7.98 -1.89 -0.83
CA ALA A 68 8.52 -3.15 -0.36
C ALA A 68 8.47 -3.26 1.18
N ALA A 69 8.79 -2.19 1.90
CA ALA A 69 8.66 -2.13 3.36
C ALA A 69 7.22 -2.36 3.80
N THR A 70 6.28 -1.66 3.17
CA THR A 70 4.84 -1.80 3.44
C THR A 70 4.35 -3.20 3.13
N GLY A 71 4.75 -3.77 2.00
CA GLY A 71 4.38 -5.13 1.59
C GLY A 71 4.90 -6.18 2.56
N THR A 72 6.15 -6.06 3.00
CA THR A 72 6.76 -6.95 3.99
C THR A 72 5.99 -6.92 5.31
N LEU A 73 5.72 -5.71 5.83
CA LEU A 73 4.98 -5.52 7.08
C LEU A 73 3.55 -6.08 6.98
N LEU A 74 2.83 -5.75 5.91
CA LEU A 74 1.45 -6.21 5.71
C LEU A 74 1.36 -7.72 5.48
N SER A 75 2.38 -8.32 4.86
CA SER A 75 2.48 -9.76 4.67
C SER A 75 2.73 -10.47 6.01
N MET A 76 3.59 -9.90 6.86
CA MET A 76 3.83 -10.40 8.23
C MET A 76 2.57 -10.29 9.11
N LEU A 77 1.82 -9.20 8.99
CA LEU A 77 0.55 -8.98 9.70
C LEU A 77 -0.67 -9.50 8.90
N GLY A 78 -0.45 -10.36 7.92
CA GLY A 78 -1.48 -10.89 7.01
C GLY A 78 -2.50 -11.82 7.66
N TRP A 79 -2.76 -11.71 8.97
CA TRP A 79 -3.72 -12.53 9.71
C TRP A 79 -5.14 -11.97 9.63
N ARG A 80 -6.14 -12.86 9.69
CA ARG A 80 -7.55 -12.55 9.36
C ARG A 80 -8.15 -11.34 10.09
N ARG A 81 -7.84 -11.14 11.38
CA ARG A 81 -8.41 -10.07 12.20
C ARG A 81 -7.49 -8.86 12.32
N THR A 82 -6.18 -9.08 12.34
CA THR A 82 -5.19 -8.01 12.53
C THR A 82 -4.90 -7.27 11.24
N PHE A 83 -5.05 -7.90 10.06
CA PHE A 83 -4.69 -7.29 8.79
C PHE A 83 -5.40 -5.97 8.52
N LYS A 84 -6.74 -5.92 8.67
CA LYS A 84 -7.50 -4.68 8.41
C LYS A 84 -7.09 -3.57 9.37
N LEU A 85 -6.94 -3.87 10.65
CA LEU A 85 -6.52 -2.89 11.67
C LEU A 85 -5.08 -2.41 11.43
N ALA A 86 -4.15 -3.33 11.20
CA ALA A 86 -2.76 -3.02 10.89
C ALA A 86 -2.63 -2.14 9.65
N ALA A 87 -3.32 -2.52 8.56
CA ALA A 87 -3.35 -1.74 7.34
C ALA A 87 -3.97 -0.36 7.55
N THR A 88 -5.03 -0.23 8.35
CA THR A 88 -5.60 1.10 8.67
C THR A 88 -4.61 2.00 9.39
N ILE A 89 -3.97 1.49 10.44
CA ILE A 89 -3.01 2.25 11.24
C ILE A 89 -1.82 2.65 10.36
N TRP A 90 -1.31 1.72 9.56
CA TRP A 90 -0.19 1.97 8.66
C TRP A 90 -0.52 3.02 7.59
N LEU A 91 -1.69 2.95 6.97
CA LEU A 91 -2.14 3.94 5.98
C LEU A 91 -2.30 5.33 6.58
N VAL A 92 -2.87 5.43 7.79
CA VAL A 92 -3.01 6.70 8.49
C VAL A 92 -1.62 7.29 8.82
N LEU A 93 -0.69 6.46 9.31
CA LEU A 93 0.68 6.90 9.58
C LEU A 93 1.40 7.36 8.31
N ALA A 94 1.25 6.63 7.20
CA ALA A 94 1.83 7.00 5.91
C ALA A 94 1.25 8.32 5.38
N ALA A 95 -0.07 8.52 5.49
CA ALA A 95 -0.73 9.76 5.10
C ALA A 95 -0.32 10.94 5.99
N LEU A 96 -0.16 10.73 7.30
CA LEU A 96 0.35 11.75 8.21
C LEU A 96 1.79 12.14 7.86
N ALA A 97 2.67 11.17 7.59
CA ALA A 97 4.04 11.44 7.17
C ALA A 97 4.08 12.23 5.85
N ALA A 98 3.28 11.84 4.85
CA ALA A 98 3.16 12.56 3.59
C ALA A 98 2.66 14.01 3.82
N CYS A 99 1.63 14.18 4.64
CA CYS A 99 1.09 15.48 5.01
C CYS A 99 2.13 16.35 5.73
N GLY A 100 2.94 15.78 6.63
CA GLY A 100 4.01 16.47 7.32
C GLY A 100 5.11 16.94 6.36
N ILE A 101 5.56 16.07 5.46
CA ILE A 101 6.57 16.40 4.43
C ILE A 101 6.06 17.50 3.50
N TRP A 102 4.78 17.46 3.12
CA TRP A 102 4.16 18.48 2.27
C TRP A 102 4.02 19.83 2.97
N LEU A 103 3.43 19.86 4.18
CA LEU A 103 3.10 21.13 4.85
C LEU A 103 4.30 21.84 5.46
N GLN A 104 5.36 21.12 5.80
CA GLN A 104 6.54 21.67 6.46
C GLN A 104 7.71 21.92 5.49
N ASP A 105 7.51 21.70 4.18
CA ASP A 105 8.56 21.77 3.16
C ASP A 105 9.87 21.10 3.57
N LEU A 106 9.75 19.92 4.19
CA LEU A 106 10.93 19.19 4.64
C LEU A 106 11.80 18.84 3.42
N PRO A 107 13.08 19.24 3.40
CA PRO A 107 13.99 18.92 2.30
C PRO A 107 14.14 17.40 2.21
N PHE A 108 14.08 16.89 0.97
CA PHE A 108 14.12 15.46 0.68
C PHE A 108 15.56 14.92 0.73
N ASP A 109 16.19 15.05 1.90
CA ASP A 109 17.57 14.64 2.16
C ASP A 109 17.66 13.28 2.84
N SER A 110 18.81 12.62 2.67
CA SER A 110 19.18 11.35 3.34
C SER A 110 19.06 11.40 4.88
N ARG A 111 19.01 12.60 5.46
CA ARG A 111 18.83 12.83 6.90
C ARG A 111 17.37 12.75 7.37
N LEU A 112 16.39 12.62 6.47
CA LEU A 112 14.98 12.52 6.83
C LEU A 112 14.71 11.31 7.74
N LEU A 113 15.32 10.16 7.47
CA LEU A 113 15.22 9.00 8.37
C LEU A 113 15.85 9.27 9.75
N ALA A 114 16.94 10.04 9.80
CA ALA A 114 17.63 10.37 11.04
C ALA A 114 16.85 11.38 11.91
N LYS A 115 15.96 12.18 11.31
CA LYS A 115 15.10 13.13 12.05
C LYS A 115 14.04 12.44 12.92
N GLY A 116 13.83 11.12 12.76
CA GLY A 116 12.92 10.33 13.57
C GLY A 116 11.44 10.61 13.30
N LEU A 117 10.56 9.75 13.83
CA LEU A 117 9.11 9.79 13.54
C LEU A 117 8.46 11.12 13.93
N ARG A 118 8.92 11.75 15.02
CA ARG A 118 8.33 13.00 15.54
C ARG A 118 8.51 14.18 14.58
N ALA A 119 9.60 14.22 13.83
CA ALA A 119 9.84 15.26 12.83
C ALA A 119 9.00 15.09 11.56
N LEU A 120 8.52 13.87 11.30
CA LEU A 120 7.66 13.56 10.15
C LEU A 120 6.18 13.88 10.44
N LEU A 121 5.80 14.02 11.72
CA LEU A 121 4.43 14.35 12.10
C LEU A 121 4.13 15.83 11.83
N PRO A 122 2.99 16.15 11.20
CA PRO A 122 2.56 17.53 11.01
C PRO A 122 2.37 18.21 12.37
N THR A 123 2.90 19.42 12.50
CA THR A 123 2.69 20.29 13.67
C THR A 123 1.20 20.59 13.83
N TRP A 124 0.73 20.76 15.08
CA TRP A 124 -0.68 21.06 15.37
C TRP A 124 -1.23 22.27 14.60
N THR A 125 -0.40 23.30 14.43
CA THR A 125 -0.74 24.50 13.65
C THR A 125 -0.92 24.20 12.16
N SER A 126 -0.10 23.29 11.62
CA SER A 126 -0.18 22.82 10.24
C SER A 126 -1.46 22.02 9.99
N LEU A 127 -1.94 21.25 10.97
CA LEU A 127 -3.19 20.49 10.85
C LEU A 127 -4.45 21.36 10.74
N MET A 128 -4.41 22.61 11.24
CA MET A 128 -5.53 23.56 11.08
C MET A 128 -5.63 24.15 9.67
N ARG A 129 -4.60 24.02 8.83
CA ARG A 129 -4.67 24.43 7.43
C ARG A 129 -5.63 23.50 6.71
N TRP A 130 -6.57 24.03 5.93
CA TRP A 130 -7.56 23.23 5.18
C TRP A 130 -6.93 22.17 4.25
N GLN A 131 -5.68 22.37 3.84
CA GLN A 131 -4.90 21.42 3.04
C GLN A 131 -4.62 20.10 3.78
N ALA A 132 -4.42 20.13 5.10
CA ALA A 132 -4.14 18.94 5.89
C ALA A 132 -5.31 17.94 5.92
N PRO A 133 -6.56 18.32 6.28
CA PRO A 133 -7.69 17.40 6.22
C PRO A 133 -8.01 16.99 4.78
N ALA A 134 -7.79 17.83 3.78
CA ALA A 134 -7.96 17.47 2.37
C ALA A 134 -6.96 16.38 1.93
N LEU A 135 -5.67 16.54 2.25
CA LEU A 135 -4.63 15.54 1.97
C LEU A 135 -4.88 14.24 2.73
N LEU A 136 -5.26 14.31 4.01
CA LEU A 136 -5.61 13.13 4.80
C LEU A 136 -6.85 12.43 4.23
N ALA A 137 -7.87 13.18 3.79
CA ALA A 137 -9.04 12.60 3.14
C ALA A 137 -8.64 11.88 1.84
N VAL A 138 -7.85 12.50 0.97
CA VAL A 138 -7.45 11.87 -0.30
C VAL A 138 -6.50 10.69 -0.08
N LEU A 139 -5.45 10.86 0.73
CA LEU A 139 -4.39 9.86 0.87
C LEU A 139 -4.74 8.71 1.80
N ALA A 140 -5.53 8.95 2.87
CA ALA A 140 -5.93 7.91 3.81
C ALA A 140 -7.39 7.45 3.61
N LEU A 141 -8.36 8.33 3.43
CA LEU A 141 -9.77 7.91 3.37
C LEU A 141 -10.05 7.04 2.14
N VAL A 142 -9.48 7.37 0.98
CA VAL A 142 -9.66 6.59 -0.26
C VAL A 142 -9.20 5.12 -0.10
N PRO A 143 -7.94 4.81 0.28
CA PRO A 143 -7.52 3.43 0.45
C PRO A 143 -8.18 2.75 1.65
N LEU A 144 -8.57 3.50 2.70
CA LEU A 144 -9.35 2.95 3.81
C LEU A 144 -10.73 2.48 3.35
N LEU A 145 -11.48 3.32 2.63
CA LEU A 145 -12.79 2.95 2.11
C LEU A 145 -12.68 1.71 1.21
N TRP A 146 -11.66 1.65 0.35
CA TRP A 146 -11.40 0.49 -0.49
C TRP A 146 -11.08 -0.77 0.33
N LEU A 147 -10.20 -0.69 1.34
CA LEU A 147 -9.84 -1.80 2.23
C LEU A 147 -11.04 -2.33 3.03
N TRP A 148 -11.90 -1.45 3.51
CA TRP A 148 -13.06 -1.85 4.32
C TRP A 148 -14.20 -2.39 3.46
N ARG A 149 -14.38 -1.89 2.24
CA ARG A 149 -15.39 -2.39 1.29
C ARG A 149 -14.99 -3.69 0.60
N THR A 150 -13.71 -4.02 0.52
CA THR A 150 -13.25 -5.25 -0.13
C THR A 150 -13.52 -6.49 0.75
N PRO A 151 -14.29 -7.48 0.23
CA PRO A 151 -14.48 -8.75 0.90
C PRO A 151 -13.23 -9.63 0.75
N LEU A 152 -12.62 -10.00 1.88
CA LEU A 152 -11.45 -10.87 1.88
C LEU A 152 -11.85 -12.34 1.74
N ARG A 153 -11.21 -13.04 0.79
CA ARG A 153 -11.35 -14.50 0.67
C ARG A 153 -10.81 -15.18 1.92
N ARG A 154 -11.58 -16.13 2.45
CA ARG A 154 -11.14 -16.97 3.57
C ARG A 154 -10.21 -18.05 3.03
N LEU A 155 -8.95 -18.02 3.47
CA LEU A 155 -7.96 -19.06 3.20
C LEU A 155 -7.84 -19.94 4.45
N SER A 156 -7.45 -21.20 4.25
CA SER A 156 -7.07 -22.08 5.36
C SER A 156 -5.80 -21.54 6.02
N GLY A 157 -5.64 -21.76 7.33
CA GLY A 157 -4.48 -21.31 8.10
C GLY A 157 -3.12 -21.57 7.44
N PRO A 158 -2.80 -22.81 7.01
CA PRO A 158 -1.50 -23.10 6.39
C PRO A 158 -1.31 -22.41 5.04
N THR A 159 -2.36 -22.31 4.21
CA THR A 159 -2.27 -21.61 2.91
C THR A 159 -2.08 -20.11 3.12
N GLN A 160 -2.74 -19.52 4.12
CA GLN A 160 -2.56 -18.12 4.50
C GLN A 160 -1.13 -17.86 5.00
N LEU A 161 -0.57 -18.75 5.82
CA LEU A 161 0.81 -18.66 6.26
C LEU A 161 1.78 -18.72 5.09
N ALA A 162 1.61 -19.68 4.16
CA ALA A 162 2.46 -19.81 2.98
C ALA A 162 2.43 -18.53 2.12
N VAL A 163 1.25 -17.97 1.85
CA VAL A 163 1.10 -16.71 1.11
C VAL A 163 1.81 -15.56 1.83
N ASN A 164 1.66 -15.46 3.15
CA ASN A 164 2.29 -14.41 3.95
C ASN A 164 3.82 -14.53 3.96
N VAL A 165 4.36 -15.75 4.07
CA VAL A 165 5.81 -16.00 4.04
C VAL A 165 6.38 -15.69 2.66
N ILE A 166 5.71 -16.11 1.58
CA ILE A 166 6.13 -15.82 0.20
C ILE A 166 6.11 -14.30 -0.02
N GLY A 167 5.02 -13.62 0.35
CA GLY A 167 4.92 -12.16 0.22
C GLY A 167 5.97 -11.42 1.04
N MET A 168 6.29 -11.91 2.24
CA MET A 168 7.35 -11.35 3.08
C MET A 168 8.74 -11.57 2.45
N ALA A 169 9.02 -12.76 1.92
CA ALA A 169 10.30 -13.06 1.28
C ALA A 169 10.52 -12.19 0.03
N ILE A 170 9.50 -12.06 -0.82
CA ILE A 170 9.54 -11.18 -2.00
C ILE A 170 9.72 -9.73 -1.57
N GLY A 171 8.95 -9.27 -0.56
CA GLY A 171 9.06 -7.92 -0.02
C GLY A 171 10.47 -7.63 0.52
N CYS A 172 11.03 -8.53 1.32
CA CYS A 172 12.40 -8.42 1.83
C CYS A 172 13.43 -8.37 0.71
N ALA A 173 13.31 -9.23 -0.32
CA ALA A 173 14.25 -9.23 -1.44
C ALA A 173 14.23 -7.89 -2.19
N VAL A 174 13.05 -7.34 -2.47
CA VAL A 174 12.89 -6.02 -3.12
C VAL A 174 13.38 -4.90 -2.21
N LEU A 175 13.10 -4.97 -0.91
CA LEU A 175 13.57 -3.99 0.08
C LEU A 175 15.10 -3.94 0.15
N LEU A 176 15.75 -5.11 0.20
CA LEU A 176 17.21 -5.20 0.22
C LEU A 176 17.80 -4.69 -1.08
N ALA A 177 17.26 -5.09 -2.24
CA ALA A 177 17.74 -4.62 -3.54
C ALA A 177 17.57 -3.11 -3.73
N SER A 178 16.42 -2.55 -3.34
CA SER A 178 16.21 -1.09 -3.40
C SER A 178 17.06 -0.34 -2.37
N GLY A 179 17.26 -0.91 -1.19
CA GLY A 179 18.15 -0.37 -0.16
C GLY A 179 19.61 -0.31 -0.61
N THR A 180 20.12 -1.37 -1.24
CA THR A 180 21.50 -1.38 -1.78
C THR A 180 21.65 -0.41 -2.95
N LEU A 181 20.63 -0.24 -3.79
CA LEU A 181 20.62 0.76 -4.85
C LEU A 181 20.65 2.20 -4.30
N LEU A 182 20.04 2.44 -3.14
CA LEU A 182 20.08 3.74 -2.46
C LEU A 182 21.42 4.02 -1.80
N THR A 183 22.08 3.00 -1.20
CA THR A 183 23.35 3.16 -0.49
C THR A 183 24.58 3.14 -1.39
N SER A 184 24.52 2.44 -2.53
CA SER A 184 25.66 2.27 -3.45
C SER A 184 26.09 3.54 -4.20
N GLY A 185 25.55 4.71 -3.88
CA GLY A 185 26.08 5.99 -4.38
C GLY A 185 25.92 6.22 -5.88
N LEU A 186 25.31 5.29 -6.63
CA LEU A 186 24.96 5.47 -8.04
C LEU A 186 23.87 6.54 -8.26
N LEU A 187 23.41 7.19 -7.19
CA LEU A 187 22.42 8.26 -7.13
C LEU A 187 22.98 9.51 -6.42
N GLN A 188 24.27 9.81 -6.59
CA GLN A 188 24.70 11.21 -6.45
C GLN A 188 24.41 11.93 -7.78
N PRO A 189 23.76 13.10 -7.77
CA PRO A 189 23.77 13.98 -8.93
C PRO A 189 25.20 14.37 -9.30
#